data_AF-A0A8J5JEL1-F1
#
_entry.id   AF-A0A8J5JEL1-F1
#
_cell.length_a   1.000
_cell.length_b   1.000
_cell.length_c   1.000
_cell.angle_alpha   90.00
_cell.angle_beta   90.00
_cell.angle_gamma   90.00
#
_symmetry.space_group_name_H-M   'P 1'
#
loop_
_entity.id
_entity.type
_entity.pdbx_description
1 polymer ?
#
loop_
_entity_poly.entity_id
_entity_poly.type
_entity_poly.pdbx_seq_one_letter_code
_entity_poly.pdbx_strand_id
1 'polypeptide(L)'
;VTLGRVLRAVVTFKGILIEWVVVRAYNEPLLDEDGKVDLYTPSQYKVFQKVTDNANAAMLNFCSPGFSDLSIRSFFWKVCCYWYITLTFVHKNSCNLVEQGTFQNQLQVLWLDKGFVGFFNTIILWPGFPLLDVFGWETFQLPNLQHLFYMSVNGLVGTVLSELLWLWGCFLTSSLMATLSLSLTIPLTMFVDIWLKGIKYSLLIYIGAIPMMTSFIAVSLLTHYESWDPLMDGMKYLHRKCWRRNHMYR
;
A
#
# COMPACT_ATOMS: atom_id res chain seq x y z
N VAL A 1 32.40 -42.27 5.40
CA VAL A 1 32.96 -41.59 4.20
C VAL A 1 33.11 -40.12 4.52
N THR A 2 34.30 -39.68 4.90
CA THR A 2 34.55 -38.28 5.28
C THR A 2 34.50 -37.39 4.04
N LEU A 3 33.50 -36.51 3.95
CA LEU A 3 33.24 -35.58 2.85
C LEU A 3 34.38 -34.56 2.60
N GLY A 4 35.40 -34.51 3.46
CA GLY A 4 36.47 -33.50 3.44
C GLY A 4 37.41 -33.51 2.22
N ARG A 5 37.17 -34.39 1.24
CA ARG A 5 37.95 -34.46 -0.02
C ARG A 5 37.11 -34.26 -1.29
N VAL A 6 35.87 -33.77 -1.17
CA VAL A 6 34.93 -33.77 -2.30
C VAL A 6 34.92 -32.43 -3.06
N LEU A 7 34.99 -31.31 -2.34
CA LEU A 7 34.83 -29.97 -2.92
C LEU A 7 35.90 -29.00 -2.44
N ARG A 8 36.20 -28.00 -3.28
CA ARG A 8 37.02 -26.84 -2.95
C ARG A 8 36.23 -25.60 -3.35
N ALA A 9 36.09 -24.65 -2.43
CA ALA A 9 35.36 -23.41 -2.66
C ALA A 9 36.30 -22.22 -2.53
N VAL A 10 36.17 -21.28 -3.46
CA VAL A 10 36.88 -19.99 -3.45
C VAL A 10 35.85 -18.91 -3.19
N VAL A 11 36.12 -18.10 -2.17
CA VAL A 11 35.28 -16.97 -1.78
C VAL A 11 36.13 -15.71 -1.94
N THR A 12 35.74 -14.86 -2.87
CA THR A 12 36.44 -13.59 -3.13
C THR A 12 35.79 -12.50 -2.32
N PHE A 13 36.60 -11.81 -1.50
CA PHE A 13 36.17 -10.68 -0.70
C PHE A 13 36.64 -9.37 -1.34
N LYS A 14 35.77 -8.38 -1.38
CA LYS A 14 36.10 -6.99 -1.70
C LYS A 14 35.79 -6.13 -0.49
N GLY A 15 36.80 -5.91 0.36
CA GLY A 15 36.63 -5.34 1.68
C GLY A 15 36.01 -6.36 2.65
N ILE A 16 34.87 -6.02 3.25
CA ILE A 16 34.12 -6.89 4.19
C ILE A 16 33.07 -7.76 3.45
N LEU A 17 32.84 -7.49 2.16
CA LEU A 17 31.76 -8.08 1.37
C LEU A 17 32.25 -9.27 0.53
N ILE A 18 31.42 -10.31 0.45
CA ILE A 18 31.62 -11.45 -0.45
C ILE A 18 31.15 -11.00 -1.85
N GLU A 19 32.07 -10.95 -2.82
CA GLU A 19 31.79 -10.49 -4.19
C GLU A 19 31.49 -11.66 -5.13
N TRP A 20 32.19 -12.80 -4.95
CA TRP A 20 32.04 -14.00 -5.78
C TRP A 20 32.26 -15.27 -4.97
N VAL A 21 31.45 -16.29 -5.24
CA VAL A 21 31.64 -17.65 -4.73
C VAL A 21 31.72 -18.60 -5.93
N VAL A 22 32.78 -19.41 -5.98
CA VAL A 22 32.94 -20.46 -6.99
C VAL A 22 33.24 -21.77 -6.27
N VAL A 23 32.44 -22.80 -6.56
CA VAL A 23 32.61 -24.14 -6.00
C VAL A 23 33.09 -25.08 -7.11
N ARG A 24 34.20 -25.78 -6.86
CA ARG A 24 34.82 -26.76 -7.77
C ARG A 24 35.00 -28.12 -7.11
N ALA A 25 35.13 -29.16 -7.93
CA ALA A 25 35.49 -30.49 -7.46
C ALA A 25 36.95 -30.53 -6.99
N TYR A 26 37.28 -31.42 -6.06
CA TYR A 26 38.67 -31.54 -5.55
C TYR A 26 39.71 -31.89 -6.63
N ASN A 27 39.28 -32.53 -7.72
CA ASN A 27 40.14 -32.94 -8.84
C ASN A 27 40.30 -31.86 -9.91
N GLU A 28 39.60 -30.73 -9.81
CA GLU A 28 39.69 -29.64 -10.79
C GLU A 28 40.81 -28.66 -10.42
N PRO A 29 41.61 -28.21 -11.40
CA PRO A 29 42.61 -27.18 -11.16
C PRO A 29 41.92 -25.86 -10.73
N LEU A 30 42.46 -25.24 -9.69
CA LEU A 30 42.01 -23.95 -9.16
C LEU A 30 42.86 -22.77 -9.65
N LEU A 31 44.01 -23.08 -10.22
CA LEU A 31 44.93 -22.09 -10.75
C LEU A 31 44.87 -22.16 -12.27
N ASP A 32 44.76 -20.99 -12.87
CA ASP A 32 44.94 -20.80 -14.30
C ASP A 32 46.40 -21.04 -14.69
N GLU A 33 46.71 -21.13 -15.98
CA GLU A 33 48.08 -21.36 -16.46
C GLU A 33 49.06 -20.25 -16.01
N ASP A 34 48.54 -19.06 -15.69
CA ASP A 34 49.28 -17.90 -15.14
C ASP A 34 49.47 -17.94 -13.60
N GLY A 35 49.07 -19.01 -12.91
CA GLY A 35 49.19 -19.14 -11.45
C GLY A 35 48.23 -18.27 -10.64
N LYS A 36 47.23 -17.65 -11.28
CA LYS A 36 46.15 -16.91 -10.63
C LYS A 36 44.96 -17.82 -10.36
N VAL A 37 44.18 -17.52 -9.31
CA VAL A 37 42.97 -18.27 -9.00
C VAL A 37 41.93 -18.04 -10.10
N ASP A 38 41.54 -19.10 -10.79
CA ASP A 38 40.58 -19.04 -11.89
C ASP A 38 39.15 -18.90 -11.33
N LEU A 39 38.62 -17.69 -11.46
CA LEU A 39 37.32 -17.27 -10.94
C LEU A 39 36.20 -17.34 -11.99
N TYR A 40 36.54 -17.47 -13.28
CA TYR A 40 35.61 -17.24 -14.38
C TYR A 40 35.20 -18.54 -15.07
N THR A 41 36.03 -19.57 -15.03
CA THR A 41 35.66 -20.86 -15.63
C THR A 41 34.69 -21.61 -14.73
N PRO A 42 33.54 -22.08 -15.24
CA PRO A 42 32.62 -22.89 -14.45
C PRO A 42 33.17 -24.30 -14.23
N SER A 43 32.75 -24.95 -13.13
CA SER A 43 33.10 -26.36 -12.86
C SER A 43 32.57 -27.29 -13.96
N GLN A 44 33.30 -28.36 -14.27
CA GLN A 44 32.89 -29.35 -15.28
C GLN A 44 31.70 -30.19 -14.83
N TYR A 45 31.50 -30.32 -13.51
CA TYR A 45 30.37 -31.06 -12.98
C TYR A 45 29.17 -30.14 -12.74
N LYS A 46 28.03 -30.50 -13.34
CA LYS A 46 26.75 -29.78 -13.18
C LYS A 46 26.31 -29.60 -11.72
N VAL A 47 26.66 -30.52 -10.83
CA VAL A 47 26.29 -30.42 -9.41
C VAL A 47 26.98 -29.22 -8.76
N PHE A 48 28.26 -28.98 -9.03
CA PHE A 48 29.00 -27.85 -8.49
C PHE A 48 28.64 -26.53 -9.18
N GLN A 49 28.30 -26.56 -10.48
CA GLN A 49 27.65 -25.41 -11.13
C GLN A 49 26.36 -25.02 -10.41
N LYS A 50 25.48 -25.99 -10.12
CA LYS A 50 24.20 -25.70 -9.47
C LYS A 50 24.36 -25.18 -8.03
N VAL A 51 25.33 -25.69 -7.29
CA VAL A 51 25.68 -25.17 -5.96
C VAL A 51 26.22 -23.75 -6.05
N THR A 52 27.06 -23.47 -7.05
CA THR A 52 27.60 -22.14 -7.32
C THR A 52 26.48 -21.15 -7.69
N ASP A 53 25.56 -21.54 -8.56
CA ASP A 53 24.40 -20.74 -8.95
C ASP A 53 23.48 -20.44 -7.75
N ASN A 54 23.23 -21.44 -6.90
CA ASN A 54 22.43 -21.26 -5.68
C ASN A 54 23.14 -20.35 -4.66
N ALA A 55 24.46 -20.46 -4.52
CA ALA A 55 25.25 -19.59 -3.64
C ALA A 55 25.27 -18.16 -4.15
N ASN A 56 25.44 -17.95 -5.46
CA ASN A 56 25.40 -16.64 -6.09
C ASN A 56 23.98 -16.02 -6.02
N ALA A 57 22.93 -16.82 -6.19
CA ALA A 57 21.54 -16.39 -6.00
C ALA A 57 21.24 -16.00 -4.54
N ALA A 58 21.77 -16.74 -3.57
CA ALA A 58 21.65 -16.41 -2.15
C ALA A 58 22.42 -15.12 -1.81
N MET A 59 23.60 -14.91 -2.39
CA MET A 59 24.42 -13.71 -2.20
C MET A 59 23.74 -12.44 -2.75
N LEU A 60 23.08 -12.53 -3.91
CA LEU A 60 22.28 -11.45 -4.49
C LEU A 60 21.12 -11.01 -3.58
N ASN A 61 20.67 -11.86 -2.67
CA ASN A 61 19.64 -11.56 -1.69
C ASN A 61 20.15 -10.66 -0.53
N PHE A 62 21.48 -10.58 -0.33
CA PHE A 62 22.10 -9.95 0.84
C PHE A 62 22.84 -8.64 0.58
N CYS A 63 23.36 -8.37 -0.62
CA CYS A 63 23.70 -7.04 -1.14
C CYS A 63 24.64 -7.19 -2.35
N SER A 64 24.30 -6.58 -3.49
CA SER A 64 25.25 -6.36 -4.58
C SER A 64 25.60 -4.87 -4.66
N PRO A 65 26.86 -4.47 -4.46
CA PRO A 65 27.28 -3.06 -4.53
C PRO A 65 27.30 -2.49 -5.97
N GLY A 66 27.02 -3.31 -7.00
CA GLY A 66 26.94 -2.87 -8.40
C GLY A 66 25.53 -2.44 -8.87
N PHE A 67 24.47 -2.79 -8.14
CA PHE A 67 23.08 -2.45 -8.48
C PHE A 67 22.27 -2.09 -7.22
N SER A 68 22.41 -0.85 -6.75
CA SER A 68 21.64 -0.32 -5.62
C SER A 68 20.13 -0.37 -5.86
N ASP A 69 19.68 -0.21 -7.11
CA ASP A 69 18.24 -0.25 -7.50
C ASP A 69 17.60 -1.62 -7.18
N LEU A 70 18.32 -2.72 -7.35
CA LEU A 70 17.81 -4.08 -7.11
C LEU A 70 17.75 -4.44 -5.61
N SER A 71 18.71 -3.94 -4.81
CA SER A 71 18.66 -4.09 -3.35
C SER A 71 17.53 -3.27 -2.74
N ILE A 72 17.32 -2.04 -3.25
CA ILE A 72 16.21 -1.18 -2.83
C ILE A 72 14.87 -1.82 -3.22
N ARG A 73 14.70 -2.31 -4.45
CA ARG A 73 13.49 -3.04 -4.87
C ARG A 73 13.24 -4.30 -4.05
N SER A 74 14.28 -5.05 -3.69
CA SER A 74 14.15 -6.23 -2.84
C SER A 74 13.82 -5.87 -1.39
N PHE A 75 14.35 -4.77 -0.87
CA PHE A 75 13.99 -4.25 0.44
C PHE A 75 12.53 -3.80 0.47
N PHE A 76 12.11 -2.97 -0.50
CA PHE A 76 10.71 -2.55 -0.63
C PHE A 76 9.79 -3.73 -0.88
N TRP A 77 10.21 -4.74 -1.65
CA TRP A 77 9.44 -5.98 -1.82
C TRP A 77 9.32 -6.75 -0.51
N LYS A 78 10.39 -6.88 0.28
CA LYS A 78 10.36 -7.54 1.61
C LYS A 78 9.46 -6.78 2.60
N VAL A 79 9.54 -5.45 2.63
CA VAL A 79 8.68 -4.60 3.47
C VAL A 79 7.23 -4.69 3.00
N CYS A 80 6.97 -4.63 1.68
CA CYS A 80 5.64 -4.81 1.12
C CYS A 80 5.08 -6.21 1.36
N CYS A 81 5.89 -7.28 1.28
CA CYS A 81 5.46 -8.63 1.60
C CYS A 81 5.14 -8.78 3.09
N TYR A 82 5.96 -8.21 3.97
CA TYR A 82 5.70 -8.23 5.41
C TYR A 82 4.44 -7.43 5.77
N TRP A 83 4.24 -6.28 5.13
CA TRP A 83 3.04 -5.45 5.21
C TRP A 83 1.80 -6.17 4.67
N TYR A 84 1.94 -6.90 3.55
CA TYR A 84 0.86 -7.68 2.96
C TYR A 84 0.49 -8.91 3.82
N ILE A 85 1.46 -9.58 4.43
CA ILE A 85 1.23 -10.71 5.33
C ILE A 85 0.53 -10.25 6.61
N THR A 86 0.95 -9.13 7.18
CA THR A 86 0.28 -8.54 8.35
C THR A 86 -1.13 -8.06 8.00
N LEU A 87 -1.32 -7.39 6.86
CA LEU A 87 -2.65 -7.02 6.35
C LEU A 87 -3.55 -8.23 6.11
N THR A 88 -3.05 -9.31 5.52
CA THR A 88 -3.88 -10.51 5.27
C THR A 88 -4.22 -11.26 6.55
N PHE A 89 -3.30 -11.32 7.52
CA PHE A 89 -3.57 -11.89 8.84
C PHE A 89 -4.63 -11.06 9.60
N VAL A 90 -4.47 -9.75 9.59
CA VAL A 90 -5.40 -8.80 10.19
C VAL A 90 -6.76 -8.88 9.47
N HIS A 91 -6.80 -8.82 8.14
CA HIS A 91 -8.03 -8.93 7.34
C HIS A 91 -8.75 -10.27 7.54
N LYS A 92 -8.03 -11.38 7.72
CA LYS A 92 -8.63 -12.69 7.99
C LYS A 92 -9.27 -12.76 9.37
N ASN A 93 -8.62 -12.20 10.40
CA ASN A 93 -9.22 -12.08 11.74
C ASN A 93 -10.41 -11.10 11.72
N SER A 94 -10.31 -10.03 10.93
CA SER A 94 -11.37 -9.04 10.77
C SER A 94 -12.59 -9.59 10.05
N CYS A 95 -12.44 -10.40 9.00
CA CYS A 95 -13.57 -11.07 8.32
C CYS A 95 -14.37 -11.98 9.26
N ASN A 96 -13.69 -12.76 10.11
CA ASN A 96 -14.36 -13.63 11.09
C ASN A 96 -15.20 -12.84 12.11
N LEU A 97 -14.79 -11.61 12.43
CA LEU A 97 -15.51 -10.71 13.33
C LEU A 97 -16.67 -9.99 12.63
N VAL A 98 -16.49 -9.62 11.35
CA VAL A 98 -17.51 -8.98 10.50
C VAL A 98 -18.70 -9.92 10.24
N GLU A 99 -18.46 -11.22 10.10
CA GLU A 99 -19.50 -12.24 9.86
C GLU A 99 -20.55 -12.32 10.99
N GLN A 100 -20.22 -11.84 12.20
CA GLN A 100 -21.13 -11.78 13.35
C GLN A 100 -21.99 -10.50 13.42
N GLY A 101 -21.85 -9.57 12.47
CA GLY A 101 -22.78 -8.43 12.27
C GLY A 101 -22.95 -7.42 13.42
N THR A 102 -22.20 -7.55 14.52
CA THR A 102 -22.40 -6.72 15.72
C THR A 102 -21.52 -5.46 15.68
N PHE A 103 -22.04 -4.30 16.11
CA PHE A 103 -21.30 -3.03 16.14
C PHE A 103 -19.96 -3.13 16.90
N GLN A 104 -19.92 -3.88 18.00
CA GLN A 104 -18.69 -4.12 18.78
C GLN A 104 -17.59 -4.78 17.95
N ASN A 105 -17.94 -5.73 17.07
CA ASN A 105 -16.97 -6.43 16.23
C ASN A 105 -16.43 -5.53 15.12
N GLN A 106 -17.29 -4.71 14.51
CA GLN A 106 -16.90 -3.69 13.53
C GLN A 106 -15.91 -2.67 14.14
N LEU A 107 -16.18 -2.28 15.39
CA LEU A 107 -15.31 -1.40 16.15
C LEU A 107 -13.93 -2.06 16.38
N GLN A 108 -13.91 -3.31 16.86
CA GLN A 108 -12.67 -4.08 17.06
C GLN A 108 -11.84 -4.20 15.79
N VAL A 109 -12.47 -4.44 14.64
CA VAL A 109 -11.80 -4.47 13.33
C VAL A 109 -11.15 -3.13 12.98
N LEU A 110 -11.85 -2.01 13.20
CA LEU A 110 -11.29 -0.68 12.96
C LEU A 110 -10.05 -0.43 13.85
N TRP A 111 -10.15 -0.74 15.15
CA TRP A 111 -9.04 -0.58 16.10
C TRP A 111 -7.84 -1.45 15.73
N LEU A 112 -8.08 -2.70 15.34
CA LEU A 112 -7.01 -3.63 14.96
C LEU A 112 -6.36 -3.22 13.65
N ASP A 113 -7.14 -2.96 12.60
CA ASP A 113 -6.61 -2.63 11.27
C ASP A 113 -5.88 -1.27 11.28
N LYS A 114 -6.53 -0.19 11.74
CA LYS A 114 -5.94 1.16 11.72
C LYS A 114 -4.93 1.39 12.84
N GLY A 115 -5.16 0.82 14.02
CA GLY A 115 -4.21 0.91 15.14
C GLY A 115 -2.91 0.18 14.85
N PHE A 116 -2.97 -0.99 14.19
CA PHE A 116 -1.78 -1.71 13.75
C PHE A 116 -1.02 -0.93 12.67
N VAL A 117 -1.72 -0.43 11.64
CA VAL A 117 -1.09 0.41 10.60
C VAL A 117 -0.40 1.64 11.21
N GLY A 118 -1.05 2.32 12.17
CA GLY A 118 -0.49 3.46 12.88
C GLY A 118 0.75 3.11 13.72
N PHE A 119 0.73 1.98 14.42
CA PHE A 119 1.86 1.50 15.22
C PHE A 119 3.09 1.22 14.36
N PHE A 120 2.94 0.46 13.27
CA PHE A 120 4.05 0.18 12.37
C PHE A 120 4.52 1.42 11.62
N ASN A 121 3.60 2.28 11.20
CA ASN A 121 3.97 3.56 10.60
C ASN A 121 4.80 4.41 11.57
N THR A 122 4.45 4.44 12.85
CA THR A 122 5.23 5.16 13.87
C THR A 122 6.61 4.53 14.04
N ILE A 123 6.73 3.21 14.18
CA ILE A 123 8.03 2.54 14.36
C ILE A 123 8.95 2.69 13.14
N ILE A 124 8.40 2.63 11.93
CA ILE A 124 9.19 2.71 10.69
C ILE A 124 9.58 4.16 10.38
N LEU A 125 8.66 5.11 10.60
CA LEU A 125 8.84 6.50 10.17
C LEU A 125 9.52 7.36 11.25
N TRP A 126 9.36 7.02 12.54
CA TRP A 126 10.02 7.70 13.65
C TRP A 126 11.56 7.68 13.58
N PRO A 127 12.27 6.57 13.32
CA PRO A 127 13.72 6.58 13.17
C PRO A 127 14.19 7.33 11.92
N GLY A 128 13.30 7.54 10.95
CA GLY A 128 13.57 8.41 9.80
C GLY A 128 13.97 9.83 10.24
N PHE A 129 13.22 10.44 11.16
CA PHE A 129 13.49 11.83 11.57
C PHE A 129 14.88 12.04 12.20
N PRO A 130 15.34 11.22 13.18
CA PRO A 130 16.71 11.28 13.69
C PRO A 130 17.78 10.94 12.65
N LEU A 131 17.49 10.00 11.73
CA LEU A 131 18.44 9.66 10.67
C LEU A 131 18.66 10.85 9.72
N LEU A 132 17.60 11.56 9.33
CA LEU A 132 17.71 12.76 8.48
C LEU A 132 18.52 13.89 9.14
N ASP A 133 18.44 14.03 10.46
CA ASP A 133 19.25 14.98 11.24
C ASP A 133 20.73 14.57 11.26
N VAL A 134 21.03 13.28 11.45
CA VAL A 134 22.41 12.74 11.37
C VAL A 134 23.01 12.90 9.98
N PHE A 135 22.21 12.77 8.91
CA PHE A 135 22.63 13.03 7.53
C PHE A 135 22.69 14.53 7.18
N GLY A 136 22.25 15.41 8.08
CA GLY A 136 22.28 16.86 7.90
C GLY A 136 21.33 17.37 6.81
N TRP A 137 20.30 16.60 6.46
CA TRP A 137 19.34 16.96 5.40
C TRP A 137 18.20 17.84 5.92
N GLU A 138 17.78 17.65 7.17
CA GLU A 138 16.81 18.50 7.87
C GLU A 138 17.22 18.63 9.33
N THR A 139 17.15 19.84 9.90
CA THR A 139 17.43 20.05 11.32
C THR A 139 16.23 19.61 12.16
N PHE A 140 16.41 18.65 13.06
CA PHE A 140 15.33 18.21 13.94
C PHE A 140 15.03 19.28 15.00
N GLN A 141 13.89 19.96 14.85
CA GLN A 141 13.36 20.87 15.87
C GLN A 141 12.09 20.28 16.47
N LEU A 142 12.10 20.05 17.78
CA LEU A 142 10.90 19.59 18.49
C LEU A 142 9.80 20.65 18.40
N PRO A 143 8.56 20.28 18.04
CA PRO A 143 7.47 21.24 17.91
C PRO A 143 7.13 21.85 19.26
N ASN A 144 6.80 23.14 19.26
CA ASN A 144 6.29 23.86 20.42
C ASN A 144 5.03 23.16 20.98
N LEU A 145 4.84 23.21 22.30
CA LEU A 145 3.76 22.54 23.03
C LEU A 145 2.37 22.93 22.51
N GLN A 146 2.20 24.18 22.03
CA GLN A 146 0.96 24.64 21.39
C GLN A 146 0.69 23.95 20.04
N HIS A 147 1.70 23.81 19.18
CA HIS A 147 1.56 23.10 17.91
C HIS A 147 1.31 21.60 18.13
N LEU A 148 1.99 21.01 19.11
CA LEU A 148 1.75 19.63 19.53
C LEU A 148 0.31 19.44 20.00
N PHE A 149 -0.22 20.38 20.79
CA PHE A 149 -1.61 20.34 21.24
C PHE A 149 -2.59 20.42 20.07
N TYR A 150 -2.41 21.37 19.14
CA TYR A 150 -3.28 21.49 17.96
C TYR A 150 -3.22 20.26 17.06
N MET A 151 -2.04 19.68 16.83
CA MET A 151 -1.90 18.43 16.08
C MET A 151 -2.58 17.26 16.81
N SER A 152 -2.45 17.19 18.13
CA SER A 152 -3.08 16.14 18.94
C SER A 152 -4.60 16.24 18.90
N VAL A 153 -5.16 17.44 19.02
CA VAL A 153 -6.61 17.67 18.90
C VAL A 153 -7.08 17.39 17.47
N ASN A 154 -6.34 17.82 16.45
CA ASN A 154 -6.69 17.54 15.05
C ASN A 154 -6.63 16.04 14.73
N GLY A 155 -5.67 15.30 15.30
CA GLY A 155 -5.63 13.84 15.21
C GLY A 155 -6.84 13.22 15.92
N LEU A 156 -7.07 13.56 17.18
CA LEU A 156 -8.16 12.96 17.96
C LEU A 156 -9.55 13.25 17.36
N VAL A 157 -9.82 14.50 17.00
CA VAL A 157 -11.12 14.93 16.47
C VAL A 157 -11.23 14.62 14.97
N GLY A 158 -10.18 14.92 14.20
CA GLY A 158 -10.20 14.81 12.75
C GLY A 158 -10.06 13.38 12.23
N THR A 159 -9.33 12.50 12.92
CA THR A 159 -9.17 11.10 12.50
C THR A 159 -9.96 10.15 13.38
N VAL A 160 -9.70 10.11 14.69
CA VAL A 160 -10.32 9.09 15.58
C VAL A 160 -11.83 9.28 15.69
N LEU A 161 -12.30 10.48 16.05
CA LEU A 161 -13.74 10.74 16.18
C LEU A 161 -14.47 10.64 14.82
N SER A 162 -13.85 11.13 13.75
CA SER A 162 -14.40 11.06 12.40
C SER A 162 -14.61 9.61 11.92
N GLU A 163 -13.62 8.74 12.14
CA GLU A 163 -13.73 7.32 11.78
C GLU A 163 -14.75 6.57 12.65
N LEU A 164 -14.87 6.91 13.93
CA LEU A 164 -15.90 6.37 14.83
C LEU A 164 -17.31 6.76 14.37
N LEU A 165 -17.53 8.03 14.03
CA LEU A 165 -18.81 8.52 13.52
C LEU A 165 -19.14 7.90 12.16
N TRP A 166 -18.14 7.76 11.29
CA TRP A 166 -18.30 7.10 9.99
C TRP A 166 -18.70 5.63 10.16
N LEU A 167 -18.04 4.89 11.04
CA LEU A 167 -18.37 3.50 11.34
C LEU A 167 -19.79 3.37 11.92
N TRP A 168 -20.18 4.31 12.78
CA TRP A 168 -21.53 4.34 13.32
C TRP A 168 -22.58 4.61 12.24
N GLY A 169 -22.26 5.48 11.27
CA GLY A 169 -23.06 5.68 10.06
C GLY A 169 -23.18 4.42 9.19
N CYS A 170 -22.07 3.68 9.00
CA CYS A 170 -22.05 2.39 8.30
C CYS A 170 -22.98 1.37 8.97
N PHE A 171 -23.02 1.34 10.30
CA PHE A 171 -23.87 0.44 11.08
C PHE A 171 -25.35 0.80 10.99
N LEU A 172 -25.68 2.10 11.01
CA LEU A 172 -27.08 2.57 10.99
C LEU A 172 -27.74 2.49 9.60
N THR A 173 -26.96 2.53 8.52
CA THR A 173 -27.49 2.54 7.15
C THR A 173 -26.92 1.37 6.35
N SER A 174 -25.77 1.57 5.73
CA SER A 174 -24.95 0.56 5.08
C SER A 174 -23.58 1.15 4.77
N SER A 175 -22.58 0.32 4.54
CA SER A 175 -21.25 0.76 4.08
C SER A 175 -21.31 1.50 2.74
N LEU A 176 -22.29 1.17 1.88
CA LEU A 176 -22.52 1.83 0.60
C LEU A 176 -22.97 3.28 0.79
N MET A 177 -23.98 3.52 1.64
CA MET A 177 -24.46 4.89 1.94
C MET A 177 -23.41 5.73 2.66
N ALA A 178 -22.62 5.12 3.54
CA ALA A 178 -21.51 5.80 4.21
C ALA A 178 -20.39 6.22 3.25
N THR A 179 -20.07 5.39 2.25
CA THR A 179 -19.05 5.71 1.23
C THR A 179 -19.52 6.82 0.29
N LEU A 180 -20.80 6.82 -0.07
CA LEU A 180 -21.40 7.90 -0.87
C LEU A 180 -21.41 9.23 -0.10
N SER A 181 -21.63 9.19 1.22
CA SER A 181 -21.58 10.37 2.09
C SER A 181 -20.17 10.98 2.15
N LEU A 182 -19.11 10.16 2.14
CA LEU A 182 -17.72 10.67 2.04
C LEU A 182 -17.49 11.40 0.72
N SER A 183 -18.03 10.90 -0.39
CA SER A 183 -17.91 11.56 -1.69
C SER A 183 -18.66 12.90 -1.74
N LEU A 184 -19.76 13.03 -0.99
CA LEU A 184 -20.52 14.28 -0.82
C LEU A 184 -19.75 15.34 0.00
N THR A 185 -18.72 14.95 0.73
CA THR A 185 -17.94 15.90 1.55
C THR A 185 -17.26 16.96 0.66
N ILE A 186 -16.80 16.58 -0.55
CA ILE A 186 -16.12 17.49 -1.48
C ILE A 186 -17.03 18.64 -1.97
N PRO A 187 -18.25 18.40 -2.50
CA PRO A 187 -19.14 19.49 -2.89
C PRO A 187 -19.66 20.29 -1.68
N LEU A 188 -19.82 19.65 -0.51
CA LEU A 188 -20.26 20.33 0.70
C LEU A 188 -19.19 21.32 1.22
N THR A 189 -17.92 20.92 1.26
CA THR A 189 -16.83 21.82 1.66
C THR A 189 -16.68 22.98 0.68
N MET A 190 -16.82 22.71 -0.62
CA MET A 190 -16.84 23.75 -1.65
C MET A 190 -17.97 24.76 -1.42
N PHE A 191 -19.18 24.29 -1.10
CA PHE A 191 -20.31 25.16 -0.79
C PHE A 191 -20.06 26.03 0.44
N VAL A 192 -19.54 25.44 1.52
CA VAL A 192 -19.20 26.15 2.75
C VAL A 192 -18.11 27.20 2.52
N ASP A 193 -17.08 26.88 1.72
CA ASP A 193 -16.02 27.83 1.39
C ASP A 193 -16.52 29.01 0.54
N ILE A 194 -17.43 28.78 -0.40
CA ILE A 194 -18.08 29.87 -1.15
C ILE A 194 -18.90 30.76 -0.22
N TRP A 195 -19.65 30.16 0.71
CA TRP A 195 -20.55 30.89 1.60
C TRP A 195 -19.81 31.67 2.69
N LEU A 196 -18.79 31.07 3.32
CA LEU A 196 -18.03 31.70 4.41
C LEU A 196 -16.87 32.58 3.93
N LYS A 197 -16.14 32.17 2.88
CA LYS A 197 -14.90 32.82 2.45
C LYS A 197 -15.04 33.57 1.12
N GLY A 198 -16.15 33.39 0.38
CA GLY A 198 -16.38 34.06 -0.90
C GLY A 198 -15.41 33.64 -2.02
N ILE A 199 -14.76 32.48 -1.89
CA ILE A 199 -13.74 32.00 -2.85
C ILE A 199 -14.44 31.53 -4.13
N LYS A 200 -13.94 31.97 -5.29
CA LYS A 200 -14.41 31.52 -6.61
C LYS A 200 -13.54 30.36 -7.09
N TYR A 201 -14.16 29.22 -7.39
CA TYR A 201 -13.47 28.06 -7.94
C TYR A 201 -13.50 28.05 -9.48
N SER A 202 -12.66 27.21 -10.09
CA SER A 202 -12.70 26.97 -11.54
C SER A 202 -13.98 26.25 -11.95
N LEU A 203 -14.50 26.54 -13.14
CA LEU A 203 -15.70 25.90 -13.72
C LEU A 203 -15.61 24.37 -13.76
N LEU A 204 -14.40 23.81 -13.90
CA LEU A 204 -14.18 22.36 -13.94
C LEU A 204 -14.61 21.66 -12.64
N ILE A 205 -14.39 22.33 -11.49
CA ILE A 205 -14.73 21.78 -10.17
C ILE A 205 -16.25 21.79 -9.98
N TYR A 206 -16.95 22.82 -10.48
CA TYR A 206 -18.41 22.88 -10.45
C TYR A 206 -19.02 21.77 -11.33
N ILE A 207 -18.47 21.53 -12.51
CA ILE A 207 -18.91 20.42 -13.39
C ILE A 207 -18.73 19.07 -12.71
N GLY A 208 -17.70 18.88 -11.88
CA GLY A 208 -17.48 17.66 -11.09
C GLY A 208 -18.40 17.54 -9.86
N ALA A 209 -18.76 18.66 -9.23
CA ALA A 209 -19.64 18.68 -8.05
C ALA A 209 -21.09 18.28 -8.38
N ILE A 210 -21.60 18.69 -9.56
CA ILE A 210 -22.97 18.39 -10.00
C ILE A 210 -23.25 16.87 -10.06
N PRO A 211 -22.48 16.02 -10.77
CA PRO A 211 -22.72 14.59 -10.83
C PRO A 211 -22.55 13.87 -9.48
N MET A 212 -21.68 14.38 -8.59
CA MET A 212 -21.57 13.85 -7.22
C MET A 212 -22.85 14.09 -6.42
N MET A 213 -23.41 15.31 -6.49
CA MET A 213 -24.68 15.65 -5.85
C MET A 213 -25.84 14.84 -6.44
N THR A 214 -25.93 14.71 -7.77
CA THR A 214 -27.02 13.96 -8.40
C THR A 214 -26.93 12.47 -8.11
N SER A 215 -25.72 11.89 -8.08
CA SER A 215 -25.50 10.49 -7.72
C SER A 215 -25.94 10.20 -6.28
N PHE A 216 -25.57 11.06 -5.32
CA PHE A 216 -25.99 10.90 -3.93
C PHE A 216 -27.51 10.94 -3.78
N ILE A 217 -28.19 11.90 -4.43
CA ILE A 217 -29.65 12.01 -4.38
C ILE A 217 -30.30 10.79 -5.04
N ALA A 218 -29.82 10.37 -6.21
CA ALA A 218 -30.36 9.22 -6.94
C ALA A 218 -30.26 7.93 -6.13
N VAL A 219 -29.11 7.66 -5.49
CA VAL A 219 -28.93 6.47 -4.65
C VAL A 219 -29.74 6.59 -3.37
N SER A 220 -29.81 7.77 -2.75
CA SER A 220 -30.66 7.98 -1.55
C SER A 220 -32.13 7.70 -1.85
N LEU A 221 -32.64 8.13 -3.01
CA LEU A 221 -34.01 7.86 -3.44
C LEU A 221 -34.23 6.37 -3.75
N LEU A 222 -33.28 5.73 -4.43
CA LEU A 222 -33.36 4.29 -4.74
C LEU A 222 -33.41 3.45 -3.46
N THR A 223 -32.62 3.82 -2.46
CA THR A 223 -32.56 3.11 -1.17
C THR A 223 -33.83 3.34 -0.34
N HIS A 224 -34.57 4.43 -0.58
CA HIS A 224 -35.82 4.73 0.13
C HIS A 224 -37.05 4.02 -0.46
N TYR A 225 -37.06 3.78 -1.77
CA TYR A 225 -38.17 3.13 -2.48
C TYR A 225 -37.75 1.76 -3.03
N GLU A 226 -37.72 0.73 -2.19
CA GLU A 226 -37.37 -0.64 -2.62
C GLU A 226 -38.37 -1.27 -3.61
N SER A 227 -39.64 -0.85 -3.58
CA SER A 227 -40.72 -1.46 -4.38
C SER A 227 -40.92 -0.83 -5.76
N TRP A 228 -40.32 0.32 -6.04
CA TRP A 228 -40.50 1.06 -7.27
C TRP A 228 -39.17 1.69 -7.68
N ASP A 229 -38.69 1.39 -8.88
CA ASP A 229 -37.42 1.90 -9.42
C ASP A 229 -37.64 3.17 -10.27
N PRO A 230 -37.66 4.38 -9.68
CA PRO A 230 -37.91 5.63 -10.41
C PRO A 230 -36.86 5.90 -11.50
N LEU A 231 -35.61 5.47 -11.27
CA LEU A 231 -34.52 5.63 -12.23
C LEU A 231 -34.72 4.76 -13.47
N MET A 232 -35.13 3.50 -13.28
CA MET A 232 -35.37 2.57 -14.38
C MET A 232 -36.57 3.03 -15.23
N ASP A 233 -37.63 3.51 -14.59
CA ASP A 233 -38.79 4.07 -15.28
C ASP A 233 -38.47 5.37 -16.01
N GLY A 234 -37.66 6.24 -15.40
CA GLY A 234 -37.14 7.46 -16.03
C GLY A 234 -36.27 7.15 -17.26
N MET A 235 -35.37 6.15 -17.16
CA MET A 235 -34.56 5.68 -18.29
C MET A 235 -35.42 5.06 -19.40
N LYS A 236 -36.41 4.23 -19.06
CA LYS A 236 -37.37 3.67 -20.02
C LYS A 236 -38.21 4.76 -20.68
N TYR A 237 -38.57 5.82 -19.97
CA TYR A 237 -39.26 6.99 -20.53
C TYR A 237 -38.36 7.73 -21.52
N LEU A 238 -37.12 8.05 -21.14
CA LEU A 238 -36.15 8.72 -22.01
C LEU A 238 -35.82 7.89 -23.26
N HIS A 239 -35.59 6.58 -23.09
CA HIS A 239 -35.34 5.66 -24.20
C HIS A 239 -36.53 5.62 -25.16
N ARG A 240 -37.77 5.51 -24.66
CA ARG A 240 -38.99 5.56 -25.49
C ARG A 240 -39.15 6.91 -26.21
N LYS A 241 -38.78 8.01 -25.57
CA LYS A 241 -38.84 9.37 -26.15
C LYS A 241 -37.78 9.57 -27.23
N CYS A 242 -36.55 9.12 -27.01
CA CYS A 242 -35.47 9.17 -28.01
C CYS A 242 -35.73 8.22 -29.19
N TRP A 243 -36.25 7.02 -28.93
CA TRP A 243 -36.63 6.05 -29.97
C TRP A 243 -37.73 6.60 -30.87
N ARG A 244 -38.79 7.20 -30.30
CA ARG A 244 -39.85 7.86 -31.07
C ARG A 244 -39.34 9.03 -31.91
N ARG A 245 -38.35 9.76 -31.40
CA ARG A 245 -37.76 10.90 -32.11
C ARG A 245 -36.90 10.47 -33.31
N ASN A 246 -36.18 9.35 -33.22
CA ASN A 246 -35.42 8.79 -34.35
C ASN A 246 -36.31 8.16 -35.43
N HIS A 247 -37.50 7.65 -35.07
CA HIS A 247 -38.43 7.03 -36.03
C HIS A 247 -39.27 8.04 -36.82
N MET A 248 -39.22 9.34 -36.47
CA MET A 248 -39.95 10.43 -37.18
C MET A 248 -39.09 11.15 -38.23
N TYR A 249 -37.79 10.84 -38.32
CA TYR A 249 -36.84 11.43 -39.28
C TYR A 249 -36.38 10.42 -40.36
N ARG A 250 -37.08 9.29 -40.48
CA ARG A 250 -36.88 8.26 -41.50
C ARG A 250 -38.17 8.04 -42.26
#